data_AF-A0A843LL88-F1
#
_entry.id   AF-A0A843LL88-F1
#
_cell.length_a   1.000
_cell.length_b   1.000
_cell.length_c   1.000
_cell.angle_alpha   90.00
_cell.angle_beta   90.00
_cell.angle_gamma   90.00
#
_symmetry.space_group_name_H-M   'P 1'
#
loop_
_entity.id
_entity.type
_entity.pdbx_description
1 polymer ?
#
loop_
_entity_poly.entity_id
_entity_poly.type
_entity_poly.pdbx_seq_one_letter_code
_entity_poly.pdbx_strand_id
1 'polypeptide(L)'
;MRILWERLPESLRYRLKLPLLFFFNSTVTDSFMLADATALEALQSLGELSDMREFIGGRVWVGRAIVFAIMGRYPGAIQIMVS
;
A
#
# COMPACT_ATOMS: atom_id res chain seq x y z
N MET A 1 -2.95 -2.34 -14.22
CA MET A 1 -4.12 -2.54 -13.33
C MET A 1 -4.74 -3.93 -13.39
N ARG A 2 -4.85 -4.60 -14.54
CA ARG A 2 -5.45 -5.94 -14.64
C ARG A 2 -4.88 -6.98 -13.65
N ILE A 3 -3.55 -7.05 -13.55
CA ILE A 3 -2.83 -7.99 -12.67
C ILE A 3 -3.15 -7.77 -11.18
N LEU A 4 -3.39 -6.52 -10.77
CA LEU A 4 -3.79 -6.20 -9.39
C LEU A 4 -5.18 -6.80 -9.09
N TRP A 5 -6.14 -6.53 -9.97
CA TRP A 5 -7.51 -6.98 -9.80
C TRP A 5 -7.64 -8.50 -9.86
N GLU A 6 -6.95 -9.19 -10.76
CA GLU A 6 -6.98 -10.65 -10.88
C GLU A 6 -6.50 -11.36 -9.59
N ARG A 7 -5.51 -10.78 -8.89
CA ARG A 7 -4.91 -11.37 -7.69
C ARG A 7 -5.60 -10.97 -6.38
N LEU A 8 -6.44 -9.94 -6.40
CA LEU A 8 -7.18 -9.50 -5.21
C LEU A 8 -8.39 -10.41 -4.94
N PRO A 9 -8.65 -10.77 -3.66
CA PRO A 9 -9.93 -11.35 -3.25
C PRO A 9 -11.10 -10.44 -3.63
N GLU A 10 -12.22 -11.05 -4.02
CA GLU A 10 -13.40 -10.33 -4.48
C GLU A 10 -13.93 -9.30 -3.45
N SER A 11 -13.93 -9.66 -2.17
CA SER A 11 -14.33 -8.76 -1.08
C SER A 11 -13.53 -7.45 -1.02
N LEU A 12 -12.24 -7.51 -1.36
CA LEU A 12 -11.36 -6.35 -1.39
C LEU A 12 -11.52 -5.54 -2.67
N ARG A 13 -11.91 -6.16 -3.79
CA ARG A 13 -12.09 -5.46 -5.06
C ARG A 13 -13.12 -4.33 -4.96
N TYR A 14 -14.19 -4.54 -4.20
CA TYR A 14 -15.26 -3.55 -4.03
C TYR A 14 -14.94 -2.45 -3.02
N ARG A 15 -13.99 -2.69 -2.11
CA ARG A 15 -13.66 -1.77 -1.00
C ARG A 15 -12.39 -0.97 -1.25
N LEU A 16 -11.45 -1.52 -2.04
CA LEU A 16 -10.16 -0.90 -2.29
C LEU A 16 -10.32 0.35 -3.15
N LYS A 17 -9.89 1.50 -2.62
CA LYS A 17 -9.83 2.74 -3.36
C LYS A 17 -8.47 2.84 -4.05
N LEU A 18 -8.48 3.17 -5.34
CA LEU A 18 -7.27 3.42 -6.11
C LEU A 18 -7.17 4.90 -6.51
N PRO A 19 -5.95 5.46 -6.63
CA PRO A 19 -4.68 4.81 -6.27
C PRO A 19 -4.48 4.70 -4.75
N LEU A 20 -3.66 3.73 -4.32
CA LEU A 20 -3.21 3.62 -2.94
C LEU A 20 -2.32 4.83 -2.61
N LEU A 21 -2.72 5.61 -1.62
CA LEU A 21 -2.01 6.83 -1.24
C LEU A 21 -0.94 6.50 -0.21
N PHE A 22 0.31 6.76 -0.57
CA PHE A 22 1.45 6.75 0.32
C PHE A 22 1.90 8.18 0.57
N PHE A 23 2.16 8.55 1.82
CA PHE A 23 2.55 9.90 2.20
C PHE A 23 4.02 9.92 2.60
N PHE A 24 4.76 10.84 1.98
CA PHE A 24 6.11 11.16 2.42
C PHE A 24 6.06 11.87 3.79
N ASN A 25 7.03 11.55 4.64
CA ASN A 25 7.24 12.24 5.90
C ASN A 25 8.73 12.47 6.09
N SER A 26 9.14 13.72 6.26
CA SER A 26 10.55 14.10 6.42
C SER A 26 11.17 13.66 7.75
N THR A 27 10.35 13.35 8.76
CA THR A 27 10.80 12.94 10.10
C THR A 27 11.00 11.44 10.24
N VAL A 28 10.45 10.64 9.32
CA VAL A 28 10.63 9.18 9.28
C VAL A 28 11.40 8.83 8.02
N THR A 29 12.71 8.66 8.18
CA THR A 29 13.61 8.35 7.06
C THR A 29 13.26 7.01 6.40
N ASP A 30 13.50 6.95 5.09
CA ASP A 30 13.37 5.76 4.24
C ASP A 30 12.04 5.02 4.31
N SER A 31 10.96 5.68 4.72
CA SER A 31 9.62 5.11 4.77
C SER A 31 8.58 6.05 4.20
N PHE A 32 7.47 5.47 3.77
CA PHE A 32 6.23 6.17 3.47
C PHE A 32 5.14 5.70 4.43
N MET A 33 4.24 6.62 4.77
CA MET A 33 3.07 6.31 5.57
C MET A 33 1.94 5.83 4.67
N LEU A 34 1.30 4.73 5.04
CA LEU A 34 0.00 4.31 4.50
C LEU A 34 -1.06 4.50 5.59
N ALA A 35 -2.12 5.26 5.29
CA ALA A 35 -3.18 5.62 6.24
C ALA A 35 -4.54 4.98 5.88
N ASP A 36 -4.53 3.90 5.10
CA ASP A 36 -5.73 3.16 4.69
C ASP A 36 -5.58 1.68 5.08
N ALA A 37 -6.44 1.22 5.98
CA ALA A 37 -6.43 -0.16 6.47
C ALA A 37 -6.84 -1.17 5.38
N THR A 38 -7.75 -0.78 4.46
CA THR A 38 -8.16 -1.65 3.34
C THR A 38 -7.01 -1.79 2.34
N ALA A 39 -6.22 -0.73 2.15
CA ALA A 39 -5.00 -0.79 1.36
C ALA A 39 -3.94 -1.71 1.98
N LEU A 40 -3.77 -1.68 3.31
CA LEU A 40 -2.89 -2.62 4.02
C LEU A 40 -3.36 -4.07 3.82
N GLU A 41 -4.64 -4.33 4.06
CA GLU A 41 -5.26 -5.66 3.89
C GLU A 41 -5.07 -6.19 2.45
N ALA A 42 -5.26 -5.33 1.45
CA ALA A 42 -5.01 -5.66 0.06
C ALA A 42 -3.54 -6.02 -0.22
N LEU A 43 -2.60 -5.24 0.28
CA LEU A 43 -1.17 -5.51 0.10
C LEU A 43 -0.70 -6.77 0.84
N GLN A 44 -1.29 -7.07 1.99
CA GLN A 44 -1.07 -8.33 2.74
C GLN A 44 -1.62 -9.53 1.97
N SER A 45 -2.87 -9.45 1.50
CA SER A 45 -3.49 -10.50 0.69
C SER A 45 -2.75 -10.78 -0.62
N LEU A 46 -2.07 -9.76 -1.18
CA LEU A 46 -1.25 -9.90 -2.39
C LEU A 46 0.15 -10.47 -2.11
N GLY A 47 0.54 -10.59 -0.83
CA GLY A 47 1.86 -11.03 -0.38
C GLY A 47 2.94 -9.96 -0.50
N GLU A 48 2.56 -8.69 -0.73
CA GLU A 48 3.51 -7.58 -0.86
C GLU A 48 3.90 -7.00 0.51
N LEU A 49 3.07 -7.21 1.54
CA LEU A 49 3.37 -6.91 2.93
C LEU A 49 3.10 -8.15 3.79
N SER A 50 3.85 -8.30 4.89
CA SER A 50 3.61 -9.37 5.86
C SER A 50 2.34 -9.12 6.66
N ASP A 51 1.63 -10.20 7.01
CA ASP A 51 0.48 -10.19 7.91
C ASP A 51 0.84 -9.69 9.33
N MET A 52 2.12 -9.70 9.70
CA MET A 52 2.61 -9.13 10.96
C MET A 52 2.69 -7.59 10.96
N ARG A 53 2.50 -6.93 9.81
CA ARG A 53 2.43 -5.46 9.80
C ARG A 53 1.09 -5.00 10.36
N GLU A 54 1.16 -4.25 11.44
CA GLU A 54 -0.03 -3.75 12.12
C GLU A 54 -0.38 -2.32 11.71
N PHE A 55 -1.67 -2.03 11.66
CA PHE A 55 -2.22 -0.69 11.45
C PHE A 55 -2.40 0.01 12.80
N ILE A 56 -1.36 0.70 13.26
CA ILE A 56 -1.32 1.31 14.60
C ILE A 56 -1.50 2.82 14.50
N GLY A 57 -2.42 3.38 15.29
CA GLY A 57 -2.64 4.82 15.33
C GLY A 57 -3.10 5.41 13.99
N GLY A 58 -3.87 4.64 13.22
CA GLY A 58 -4.42 5.06 11.93
C GLY A 58 -3.43 5.02 10.76
N ARG A 59 -2.28 4.35 10.92
CA ARG A 59 -1.26 4.25 9.87
C ARG A 59 -0.39 3.00 9.99
N VAL A 60 0.37 2.74 8.92
CA VAL A 60 1.51 1.83 8.91
C VAL A 60 2.65 2.47 8.13
N TRP A 61 3.89 2.28 8.60
CA TRP A 61 5.08 2.71 7.87
C TRP A 61 5.60 1.59 6.99
N VAL A 62 5.85 1.91 5.73
CA VAL A 62 6.35 0.96 4.73
C VAL A 62 7.66 1.51 4.16
N GLY A 63 8.69 0.68 4.18
CA GLY A 63 10.01 1.06 3.67
C GLY A 63 9.95 1.46 2.20
N ARG A 64 10.69 2.51 1.84
CA ARG A 64 10.74 3.11 0.49
C ARG A 64 11.01 2.08 -0.60
N ALA A 65 11.96 1.16 -0.37
CA ALA A 65 12.29 0.10 -1.31
C ALA A 65 11.09 -0.83 -1.60
N ILE A 66 10.29 -1.15 -0.58
CA ILE A 66 9.09 -1.98 -0.72
C ILE A 66 8.04 -1.22 -1.56
N VAL A 67 7.79 0.05 -1.25
CA VAL A 67 6.82 0.87 -2.01
C VAL A 67 7.20 0.94 -3.48
N PHE A 68 8.48 1.19 -3.79
CA PHE A 68 8.94 1.21 -5.19
C PHE A 68 8.87 -0.15 -5.87
N ALA A 69 9.14 -1.25 -5.17
CA ALA A 69 8.96 -2.60 -5.72
C ALA A 69 7.48 -2.87 -6.08
N ILE A 70 6.54 -2.47 -5.22
CA ILE A 70 5.10 -2.59 -5.47
C ILE A 70 4.69 -1.72 -6.67
N MET A 71 5.21 -0.49 -6.77
CA MET A 71 4.97 0.40 -7.92
C MET A 71 5.44 -0.22 -9.23
N GLY A 72 6.61 -0.87 -9.23
CA GLY A 72 7.13 -1.58 -10.41
C GLY A 72 6.26 -2.79 -10.79
N ARG A 73 5.75 -3.52 -9.80
CA ARG A 73 4.87 -4.69 -10.02
C ARG A 73 3.47 -4.30 -10.47
N TYR A 74 2.94 -3.18 -9.97
CA TYR A 74 1.59 -2.69 -10.27
C TYR A 74 1.61 -1.22 -10.75
N PRO A 75 2.04 -0.97 -12.00
CA PRO A 75 2.07 0.39 -12.54
C PRO A 75 0.70 1.06 -12.45
N GLY A 76 0.68 2.28 -11.87
CA GLY A 76 -0.51 3.09 -11.65
C GLY A 76 -1.34 2.75 -10.41
N ALA A 77 -0.93 1.77 -9.58
CA ALA A 77 -1.69 1.40 -8.38
C ALA A 77 -1.45 2.35 -7.20
N ILE A 78 -0.28 2.99 -7.18
CA ILE A 78 0.21 3.77 -6.05
C ILE A 78 0.43 5.21 -6.52
N GLN A 79 0.09 6.15 -5.64
CA GLN A 79 0.48 7.54 -5.74
C GLN A 79 1.21 7.96 -4.45
N ILE A 80 2.37 8.58 -4.62
CA ILE A 80 3.14 9.14 -3.50
C ILE A 80 2.78 10.62 -3.39
N MET A 81 2.24 11.00 -2.23
CA MET A 81 1.95 12.37 -1.84
C MET A 81 3.18 12.95 -1.15
N VAL A 82 3.67 14.08 -1.66
CA VAL A 82 4.68 14.91 -1.02
C VAL A 82 3.98 16.20 -0.58
N SER A 83 4.08 16.55 0.70
CA SER A 83 3.62 17.84 1.21
C SER A 83 4.81 18.70 1.61
#